data_AF-A0A846Z533-F1
#
_entry.id   AF-A0A846Z533-F1
#
_cell.length_a   1.000
_cell.length_b   1.000
_cell.length_c   1.000
_cell.angle_alpha   90.00
_cell.angle_beta   90.00
_cell.angle_gamma   90.00
#
_symmetry.space_group_name_H-M   'P 1'
#
loop_
_entity.id
_entity.type
_entity.pdbx_description
1 polymer ?
#
loop_
_entity_poly.entity_id
_entity_poly.type
_entity_poly.pdbx_seq_one_letter_code
_entity_poly.pdbx_strand_id
1 'polypeptide(L)' 'MTAHPGAGRDEPTPAALRAATARALQETFPGVRVWYGEATGSWWAMVPLRDGPRLLEAPSAQQLREEIMSLRSFG' A
#
# COMPACT_ATOMS: atom_id res chain seq x y z
N MET A 1 21.22 -17.17 -25.31
CA MET A 1 20.54 -18.04 -24.33
C MET A 1 20.51 -17.26 -23.01
N THR A 2 19.38 -16.61 -22.71
CA THR A 2 19.19 -15.77 -21.52
C THR A 2 19.12 -16.66 -20.28
N ALA A 3 20.20 -16.71 -19.52
CA ALA A 3 20.22 -17.37 -18.22
C ALA A 3 19.68 -16.38 -17.18
N HIS A 4 18.49 -16.67 -16.64
CA HIS A 4 18.03 -16.10 -15.38
C HIS A 4 18.58 -17.00 -14.28
N PRO A 5 19.42 -16.52 -13.35
CA PRO A 5 19.75 -17.27 -12.16
C PRO A 5 19.19 -16.59 -10.91
N GLY A 6 18.49 -17.38 -10.09
CA GLY A 6 18.50 -17.17 -8.65
C GLY A 6 17.31 -16.44 -8.07
N ALA A 7 16.14 -17.10 -8.09
CA ALA A 7 15.16 -16.93 -7.02
C ALA A 7 15.83 -17.37 -5.69
N GLY A 8 16.38 -16.39 -4.98
CA GLY A 8 16.78 -16.53 -3.59
C GLY A 8 15.55 -16.84 -2.75
N ARG A 9 15.61 -17.98 -2.07
CA ARG A 9 14.61 -18.50 -1.17
C ARG A 9 14.53 -17.63 0.10
N ASP A 10 13.40 -16.95 0.27
CA ASP A 10 12.66 -16.81 1.54
C ASP A 10 13.24 -16.00 2.71
N GLU A 11 13.96 -14.92 2.45
CA GLU A 11 13.77 -13.75 3.33
C GLU A 11 12.63 -12.95 2.71
N PRO A 12 11.48 -12.80 3.40
CA PRO A 12 10.42 -11.95 2.90
C PRO A 12 11.02 -10.55 2.85
N THR A 13 11.42 -10.14 1.65
CA THR A 13 12.05 -8.83 1.44
C THR A 13 11.09 -7.81 2.03
N PRO A 14 11.58 -6.77 2.71
CA PRO A 14 10.71 -5.75 3.29
C PRO A 14 9.73 -5.19 2.24
N ALA A 15 10.16 -5.12 0.98
CA ALA A 15 9.30 -4.81 -0.17
C ALA A 15 8.14 -5.82 -0.40
N ALA A 16 8.38 -7.14 -0.26
CA ALA A 16 7.34 -8.16 -0.39
C ALA A 16 6.34 -8.13 0.78
N LEU A 17 6.81 -7.93 2.02
CA LEU A 17 5.94 -7.72 3.17
C LEU A 17 5.07 -6.48 2.98
N ARG A 18 5.67 -5.37 2.54
CA ARG A 18 4.94 -4.14 2.20
C ARG A 18 3.93 -4.39 1.08
N ALA A 19 4.28 -5.11 0.02
CA ALA A 19 3.34 -5.45 -1.05
C ALA A 19 2.17 -6.31 -0.55
N ALA A 20 2.42 -7.28 0.34
CA ALA A 20 1.38 -8.09 0.96
C ALA A 20 0.45 -7.26 1.85
N THR A 21 1.01 -6.37 2.68
CA THR A 21 0.22 -5.44 3.50
C THR A 21 -0.59 -4.46 2.64
N ALA A 22 0.00 -3.92 1.57
CA ALA A 22 -0.70 -3.08 0.61
C ALA A 22 -1.89 -3.82 0.00
N ARG A 23 -1.69 -5.07 -0.43
CA ARG A 23 -2.74 -5.91 -0.99
C ARG A 23 -3.86 -6.20 0.02
N ALA A 24 -3.51 -6.56 1.26
CA ALA A 24 -4.50 -6.78 2.31
C ALA A 24 -5.36 -5.52 2.60
N LEU A 25 -4.74 -4.33 2.57
CA LEU A 25 -5.47 -3.06 2.67
C LEU A 25 -6.40 -2.84 1.48
N GLN A 26 -5.93 -3.10 0.25
CA GLN A 26 -6.76 -2.97 -0.96
C GLN A 26 -7.95 -3.95 -0.95
N GLU A 27 -7.77 -5.17 -0.42
CA GLU A 27 -8.85 -6.14 -0.23
C GLU A 27 -9.88 -5.67 0.82
N THR A 28 -9.40 -5.01 1.88
CA THR A 28 -10.28 -4.41 2.92
C THR A 28 -11.05 -3.21 2.38
N PHE A 29 -10.43 -2.43 1.48
CA PHE A 29 -10.99 -1.20 0.95
C PHE A 29 -11.11 -1.26 -0.58
N PRO A 30 -12.22 -1.80 -1.12
CA PRO A 30 -12.40 -1.89 -2.56
C PRO A 30 -12.30 -0.50 -3.21
N GLY A 31 -11.47 -0.42 -4.26
CA GLY A 31 -11.19 0.81 -5.00
C GLY A 31 -9.98 1.61 -4.49
N VAL A 32 -9.48 1.38 -3.26
CA VAL A 32 -8.23 2.03 -2.82
C VAL A 32 -7.06 1.39 -3.51
N ARG A 33 -6.10 2.19 -3.95
CA ARG A 33 -4.78 1.72 -4.38
C ARG A 33 -3.78 2.08 -3.30
N VAL A 34 -3.06 1.09 -2.76
CA VAL A 34 -2.05 1.31 -1.71
C VAL A 34 -0.69 0.87 -2.22
N TRP A 35 0.36 1.65 -1.95
CA TRP A 35 1.74 1.32 -2.27
C TRP A 35 2.71 1.93 -1.26
N TYR A 36 3.94 1.44 -1.22
CA TYR A 36 5.00 2.04 -0.41
C TYR A 36 5.98 2.80 -1.31
N GLY A 37 6.24 4.06 -0.98
CA GLY A 37 7.23 4.88 -1.66
C GLY A 37 8.61 4.63 -1.07
N GLU A 38 9.40 3.75 -1.68
CA GLU A 38 10.77 3.46 -1.24
C GLU A 38 11.66 4.72 -1.18
N ALA A 39 11.39 5.71 -2.05
CA ALA A 39 12.12 6.98 -2.09
C ALA A 39 11.82 7.91 -0.90
N THR A 40 10.59 7.86 -0.37
CA THR A 40 10.17 8.70 0.76
C THR A 40 10.15 7.94 2.08
N GLY A 41 10.21 6.60 2.03
CA GLY A 41 10.01 5.74 3.19
C GLY A 41 8.58 5.74 3.73
N SER A 42 7.61 6.24 2.95
CA SER A 42 6.22 6.43 3.37
C SER A 42 5.28 5.51 2.62
N TRP A 43 4.20 5.14 3.30
CA TRP A 43 3.04 4.51 2.71
C TRP A 43 2.16 5.53 2.01
N TRP A 44 1.65 5.17 0.86
CA TRP A 44 0.76 5.99 0.05
C TRP A 44 -0.51 5.21 -0.25
N ALA A 45 -1.65 5.89 -0.16
CA ALA A 45 -2.94 5.34 -0.53
C ALA A 45 -3.73 6.33 -1.37
N MET A 46 -4.23 5.87 -2.51
CA MET A 46 -5.16 6.60 -3.34
C MET A 46 -6.56 6.05 -3.11
N VAL A 47 -7.39 6.81 -2.42
CA VAL A 47 -8.77 6.47 -2.07
C VAL A 47 -9.70 7.19 -3.04
N PRO A 48 -10.45 6.48 -3.92
CA PRO A 48 -11.50 7.10 -4.69
C PRO A 48 -12.67 7.41 -3.75
N LEU A 49 -12.97 8.70 -3.59
CA LEU A 49 -14.15 9.18 -2.85
C LEU A 49 -15.12 9.84 -3.83
N ARG A 50 -16.34 10.09 -3.34
CA ARG A 50 -17.42 10.74 -4.10
C ARG A 50 -17.03 12.15 -4.57
N ASP A 51 -16.28 12.86 -3.74
CA ASP A 51 -15.74 14.21 -4.01
C ASP A 51 -14.46 14.20 -4.87
N GLY A 52 -13.93 13.01 -5.20
CA GLY A 52 -12.71 12.84 -5.98
C GLY A 52 -11.67 11.93 -5.32
N PRO A 53 -10.63 11.53 -6.08
CA PRO A 53 -9.56 10.70 -5.54
C PRO A 53 -8.72 11.50 -4.52
N ARG A 54 -8.59 10.96 -3.30
CA ARG A 54 -7.72 11.50 -2.26
C ARG A 54 -6.47 10.67 -2.13
N LEU A 55 -5.34 11.36 -2.14
CA LEU A 55 -4.05 10.77 -1.86
C LEU A 55 -3.73 10.96 -0.38
N LEU A 56 -3.40 9.87 0.29
CA LEU A 56 -2.97 9.83 1.68
C LEU A 56 -1.53 9.37 1.71
N GLU A 57 -0.72 10.03 2.54
CA GLU A 57 0.61 9.54 2.90
C GLU A 57 0.67 9.28 4.40
N ALA A 58 1.34 8.21 4.79
CA ALA A 58 1.57 7.92 6.20
C ALA A 58 2.93 7.24 6.38
N PRO A 59 3.64 7.47 7.49
CA PRO A 59 4.92 6.81 7.76
C PRO A 59 4.75 5.32 8.14
N SER A 60 3.53 4.82 8.33
CA SER A 60 3.26 3.44 8.74
C SER A 60 1.94 2.92 8.17
N ALA A 61 1.86 1.60 7.94
CA ALA A 61 0.66 0.96 7.40
C ALA A 61 -0.56 1.08 8.34
N GLN A 62 -0.36 1.06 9.66
CA GLN A 62 -1.44 1.32 10.63
C GLN A 62 -2.03 2.71 10.46
N GLN A 63 -1.19 3.75 10.46
CA GLN A 63 -1.64 5.13 10.27
C GLN A 63 -2.34 5.31 8.92
N LEU A 64 -1.80 4.73 7.84
CA LEU A 64 -2.45 4.78 6.54
C LEU A 64 -3.87 4.17 6.59
N ARG A 65 -4.03 3.03 7.28
CA ARG A 65 -5.32 2.37 7.44
C ARG A 65 -6.31 3.25 8.20
N GLU A 66 -5.87 3.86 9.31
CA GLU A 66 -6.69 4.75 10.11
C GLU A 66 -7.13 5.98 9.31
N GLU A 67 -6.21 6.58 8.55
CA GLU A 67 -6.50 7.71 7.65
C GLU A 67 -7.50 7.33 6.56
N ILE A 68 -7.35 6.17 5.92
CA ILE A 68 -8.31 5.65 4.93
C ILE A 68 -9.69 5.44 5.57
N MET A 69 -9.73 4.87 6.79
CA MET A 69 -10.97 4.60 7.51
C MET A 69 -11.66 5.91 7.94
N SER A 70 -10.90 6.89 8.42
CA SER A 70 -11.37 8.22 8.76
C SER A 70 -11.95 8.91 7.51
N LEU A 71 -11.22 8.93 6.39
CA LEU A 71 -11.70 9.52 5.13
C LEU A 71 -12.96 8.85 4.57
N ARG A 72 -13.12 7.54 4.74
CA ARG A 72 -14.33 6.82 4.33
C ARG A 72 -15.49 7.01 5.29
N SER A 73 -15.23 7.20 6.58
CA SER A 73 -16.28 7.44 7.58
C SER A 73 -16.88 8.85 7.47
N PHE A 74 -16.14 9.81 6.93
CA PHE A 74 -16.57 11.20 6.75
C PHE A 74 -17.17 11.50 5.35
N GLY A 75 -17.29 10.51 4.45
CA GLY A 75 -17.71 10.69 3.05
C GLY A 75 -18.97 9.94 2.62
#